data_AF-A0A159Z8W7-F1
#
_entry.id   AF-A0A159Z8W7-F1
#
_cell.length_a   1.000
_cell.length_b   1.000
_cell.length_c   1.000
_cell.angle_alpha   90.00
_cell.angle_beta   90.00
_cell.angle_gamma   90.00
#
_symmetry.space_group_name_H-M   'P 1'
#
loop_
_entity.id
_entity.type
_entity.pdbx_description
1 polymer ?
#
loop_
_entity_poly.entity_id
_entity_poly.type
_entity_poly.pdbx_seq_one_letter_code
_entity_poly.pdbx_strand_id
1 'polypeptide(L)'
;MNEDNDGWFFGPKSVSAGSVHMDIWEGSAVELAARDLLYVYPISGWWRERKALGRVESKTRYALVVGIETPDVDVDLITPIAAEIENLVAAGVTIET
;
A
#
# COMPACT_ATOMS: atom_id res chain seq x y z
N MET A 1 -13.89 16.44 -1.30
CA MET A 1 -13.06 15.58 -2.16
C MET A 1 -12.11 16.47 -2.92
N ASN A 2 -10.79 16.30 -2.78
CA ASN A 2 -9.85 17.01 -3.66
C ASN A 2 -9.95 16.34 -5.04
N GLU A 3 -10.69 16.95 -5.95
CA GLU A 3 -10.87 16.45 -7.33
C GLU A 3 -9.53 16.33 -8.08
N ASP A 4 -8.50 17.05 -7.65
CA ASP A 4 -7.17 17.06 -8.24
C ASP A 4 -6.29 15.83 -7.87
N ASN A 5 -6.66 15.05 -6.85
CA ASN A 5 -5.83 13.98 -6.29
C ASN A 5 -6.33 12.56 -6.60
N ASP A 6 -7.26 12.38 -7.55
CA ASP A 6 -7.73 11.05 -7.98
C ASP A 6 -8.22 10.14 -6.82
N GLY A 7 -8.97 10.74 -5.88
CA GLY A 7 -9.53 10.05 -4.71
C GLY A 7 -8.57 9.90 -3.52
N TRP A 8 -7.29 10.28 -3.64
CA TRP A 8 -6.36 10.29 -2.51
C TRP A 8 -6.56 11.51 -1.61
N PHE A 9 -6.58 11.27 -0.30
CA PHE A 9 -6.83 12.29 0.70
C PHE A 9 -5.65 13.28 0.80
N PHE A 10 -4.43 12.76 0.97
CA PHE A 10 -3.24 13.62 1.09
C PHE A 10 -2.53 13.85 -0.26
N GLY A 11 -2.58 12.87 -1.15
CA GLY A 11 -2.05 12.97 -2.51
C GLY A 11 -0.52 12.98 -2.58
N PRO A 12 0.06 13.28 -3.76
CA PRO A 12 1.47 13.03 -4.06
C PRO A 12 2.46 13.82 -3.19
N LYS A 13 2.02 14.90 -2.55
CA LYS A 13 2.87 15.72 -1.66
C LYS A 13 2.96 15.17 -0.23
N SER A 14 2.12 14.20 0.14
CA SER A 14 2.10 13.56 1.47
C SER A 14 3.29 12.64 1.74
N VAL A 15 3.90 12.12 0.66
CA VAL A 15 4.94 11.09 0.70
C VAL A 15 6.29 11.62 1.28
N SER A 16 6.34 12.86 1.79
CA SER A 16 7.56 13.56 2.19
C SER A 16 7.87 13.55 3.70
N ALA A 17 6.98 13.04 4.56
CA ALA A 17 7.10 13.19 6.02
C ALA A 17 7.90 12.07 6.75
N GLY A 18 9.03 11.64 6.19
CA GLY A 18 9.95 10.70 6.87
C GLY A 18 9.83 9.25 6.40
N SER A 19 9.94 8.29 7.32
CA SER A 19 10.02 6.85 7.02
C SER A 19 8.68 6.10 7.04
N VAL A 20 7.59 6.79 7.39
CA VAL A 20 6.24 6.25 7.38
C VAL A 20 5.46 6.97 6.29
N HIS A 21 4.95 6.21 5.34
CA HIS A 21 4.09 6.71 4.28
C HIS A 21 2.68 6.15 4.49
N MET A 22 1.70 7.05 4.50
CA MET A 22 0.30 6.71 4.69
C MET A 22 -0.53 7.63 3.81
N ASP A 23 -1.48 7.04 3.10
CA ASP A 23 -2.53 7.79 2.43
C ASP A 23 -3.82 6.99 2.45
N ILE A 24 -4.93 7.70 2.31
CA ILE A 24 -6.28 7.14 2.31
C ILE A 24 -6.85 7.43 0.93
N TRP A 25 -7.30 6.38 0.25
CA TRP A 25 -8.03 6.49 -0.99
C TRP A 25 -9.52 6.24 -0.74
N GLU A 26 -10.37 7.07 -1.32
CA GLU A 26 -11.83 6.94 -1.22
C GLU A 26 -12.45 7.00 -2.62
N GLY A 27 -13.33 6.04 -2.91
CA GLY A 27 -14.03 5.93 -4.18
C GLY A 27 -14.85 4.64 -4.28
N SER A 28 -15.41 4.36 -5.46
CA SER A 28 -16.22 3.17 -5.67
C SER A 28 -15.37 1.90 -5.74
N ALA A 29 -15.96 0.75 -5.39
CA ALA A 29 -15.30 -0.55 -5.49
C ALA A 29 -14.83 -0.85 -6.93
N VAL A 30 -15.55 -0.37 -7.94
CA VAL A 30 -15.19 -0.54 -9.36
C VAL A 30 -13.92 0.25 -9.68
N GLU A 31 -13.80 1.48 -9.19
CA GLU A 31 -12.60 2.31 -9.37
C GLU A 31 -11.41 1.76 -8.60
N LEU A 32 -11.62 1.19 -7.41
CA LEU A 32 -10.55 0.52 -6.66
C LEU A 32 -10.04 -0.71 -7.41
N ALA A 33 -10.95 -1.56 -7.88
CA ALA A 33 -10.60 -2.76 -8.64
C ALA A 33 -9.89 -2.44 -9.97
N ALA A 34 -10.26 -1.34 -10.63
CA ALA A 34 -9.63 -0.92 -11.88
C ALA A 34 -8.18 -0.45 -11.72
N ARG A 35 -7.72 -0.15 -10.48
CA ARG A 35 -6.32 0.26 -10.22
C ARG A 35 -5.34 -0.91 -10.26
N ASP A 36 -5.82 -2.14 -10.08
CA ASP A 36 -5.12 -3.43 -10.27
C ASP A 36 -3.92 -3.69 -9.33
N LEU A 37 -2.98 -2.76 -9.23
CA LEU A 37 -1.69 -2.95 -8.58
C LEU A 37 -1.32 -1.80 -7.63
N LEU A 38 -0.68 -2.15 -6.52
CA LEU A 38 -0.01 -1.20 -5.64
C LEU A 38 1.51 -1.33 -5.79
N TYR A 39 2.17 -0.25 -6.20
CA TYR A 39 3.61 -0.24 -6.41
C TYR A 39 4.36 0.38 -5.22
N VAL A 40 5.24 -0.41 -4.59
CA VAL A 40 6.13 0.05 -3.51
C VAL A 40 7.56 0.00 -4.01
N TYR A 41 8.20 1.17 -4.10
CA TYR A 41 9.59 1.26 -4.57
C TYR A 41 10.46 2.09 -3.64
N PRO A 42 11.71 1.68 -3.43
CA PRO A 42 12.66 2.46 -2.66
C PRO A 42 13.07 3.71 -3.44
N ILE A 43 13.05 4.87 -2.78
CA ILE A 43 13.67 6.10 -3.26
C ILE A 43 15.00 6.36 -2.55
N SER A 44 15.90 7.11 -3.20
CA SER A 44 17.10 7.59 -2.51
C SER A 44 16.74 8.62 -1.45
N GLY A 45 17.41 8.57 -0.30
CA GLY A 45 17.18 9.49 0.80
C GLY A 45 18.34 9.51 1.79
N TRP A 46 18.17 10.30 2.86
CA TRP A 46 19.20 10.62 3.86
C TRP A 46 19.99 9.41 4.40
N TRP A 47 19.35 8.24 4.50
CA TRP A 47 19.97 7.01 4.97
C TRP A 47 21.07 6.51 4.02
N ARG A 48 20.83 6.55 2.70
CA ARG A 48 21.77 6.11 1.66
C ARG A 48 22.93 7.09 1.50
N GLU A 49 22.71 8.37 1.76
CA GLU A 49 23.72 9.42 1.53
C GLU A 49 24.76 9.52 2.65
N ARG A 50 24.50 8.92 3.83
CA ARG A 50 25.43 8.90 4.96
C ARG A 50 26.46 7.78 4.86
N LYS A 51 27.36 7.90 3.87
CA LYS A 51 28.47 6.94 3.63
C LYS A 51 29.31 6.66 4.88
N ALA A 52 29.53 7.67 5.72
CA ALA A 52 30.30 7.54 6.96
C ALA A 52 29.72 6.54 7.98
N LEU A 53 28.42 6.23 7.90
CA LEU A 53 27.76 5.26 8.79
C LEU A 53 27.75 3.83 8.24
N GLY A 54 28.25 3.60 7.01
CA GLY A 54 28.31 2.28 6.40
C GLY A 54 26.95 1.59 6.21
N ARG A 55 25.83 2.34 6.22
CA ARG A 55 24.47 1.78 6.22
C ARG A 55 23.86 1.54 4.85
N VAL A 56 24.57 1.92 3.78
CA VAL A 56 24.09 1.80 2.39
C VAL A 56 23.72 0.36 2.06
N GLU A 57 24.54 -0.60 2.48
CA GLU A 57 24.35 -2.03 2.22
C GLU A 57 23.57 -2.77 3.33
N SER A 58 23.00 -2.04 4.29
CA SER A 58 22.29 -2.68 5.40
C SER A 58 20.87 -3.07 5.00
N LYS A 59 20.48 -4.31 5.34
CA LYS A 59 19.10 -4.76 5.21
C LYS A 59 18.24 -4.06 6.26
N THR A 60 17.09 -3.56 5.85
CA THR A 60 16.07 -3.02 6.76
C THR A 60 14.77 -3.78 6.59
N ARG A 61 14.01 -3.92 7.68
CA ARG A 61 12.65 -4.46 7.62
C ARG A 61 11.71 -3.36 7.15
N TYR A 62 10.78 -3.72 6.29
CA TYR A 62 9.66 -2.88 5.92
C TYR A 62 8.37 -3.69 6.10
N ALA A 63 7.26 -2.98 6.24
CA ALA A 63 5.93 -3.56 6.25
C ALA A 63 5.03 -2.68 5.40
N LEU A 64 4.16 -3.31 4.64
CA LEU A 64 3.05 -2.66 3.97
C LEU A 64 1.78 -3.13 4.68
N VAL A 65 0.94 -2.18 5.08
CA VAL A 65 -0.36 -2.46 5.68
C VAL A 65 -1.41 -1.80 4.79
N VAL A 66 -2.37 -2.59 4.33
CA VAL A 66 -3.50 -2.14 3.53
C VAL A 66 -4.78 -2.49 4.28
N GLY A 67 -5.68 -1.51 4.39
CA GLY A 67 -7.02 -1.68 4.92
C GLY A 67 -8.05 -1.32 3.85
N ILE A 68 -9.12 -2.11 3.78
CA ILE A 68 -10.28 -1.81 2.93
C ILE A 68 -11.46 -1.67 3.88
N GLU A 69 -12.15 -0.54 3.77
CA GLU A 69 -13.36 -0.23 4.50
C GLU A 69 -14.49 -0.02 3.49
N THR A 70 -15.68 -0.50 3.84
CA THR A 70 -16.89 -0.31 3.04
C THR A 70 -17.99 0.23 3.95
N PRO A 71 -18.97 0.98 3.41
CA PRO A 71 -20.20 1.24 4.12
C PRO A 71 -20.88 -0.06 4.57
N ASP A 72 -21.74 0.03 5.58
CA ASP A 72 -22.54 -1.10 6.02
C ASP A 72 -23.40 -1.63 4.85
N VAL A 73 -23.19 -2.90 4.51
CA VAL A 73 -23.92 -3.61 3.47
C VAL A 73 -24.52 -4.89 4.04
N ASP A 74 -25.75 -5.22 3.65
CA ASP A 74 -26.45 -6.44 4.09
C ASP A 74 -26.03 -7.66 3.23
N VAL A 75 -24.72 -7.77 2.97
CA VAL A 75 -24.11 -8.82 2.16
C VAL A 75 -22.87 -9.32 2.88
N ASP A 76 -22.72 -10.63 3.01
CA ASP A 76 -21.52 -11.23 3.58
C ASP A 76 -20.35 -11.19 2.57
N LEU A 77 -19.44 -10.25 2.81
CA LEU A 77 -18.19 -10.12 2.06
C LEU A 77 -17.03 -10.85 2.74
N ILE A 78 -17.07 -11.03 4.06
CA ILE A 78 -15.91 -11.49 4.83
C ILE A 78 -15.63 -12.97 4.57
N THR A 79 -16.66 -13.82 4.56
CA THR A 79 -16.49 -15.26 4.31
C THR A 79 -15.82 -15.57 2.97
N PRO A 80 -16.30 -15.05 1.81
CA PRO A 80 -15.65 -15.34 0.52
C PRO A 80 -14.25 -14.72 0.43
N ILE A 81 -14.03 -13.53 0.98
CA ILE A 81 -12.71 -12.88 0.98
C ILE A 81 -11.69 -13.69 1.80
N ALA A 82 -12.08 -14.16 2.99
CA ALA A 82 -11.19 -14.94 3.84
C ALA A 82 -10.78 -16.26 3.18
N ALA A 83 -11.73 -16.97 2.57
CA ALA A 83 -11.45 -18.20 1.82
C ALA A 83 -10.49 -17.96 0.64
N GLU A 84 -10.66 -16.86 -0.09
CA GLU A 84 -9.77 -16.50 -1.20
C GLU A 84 -8.36 -16.17 -0.71
N ILE A 85 -8.23 -15.40 0.38
CA ILE A 85 -6.93 -15.07 0.99
C ILE A 85 -6.19 -16.34 1.41
N GLU A 86 -6.87 -17.28 2.08
CA GLU A 86 -6.26 -18.54 2.50
C GLU A 86 -5.74 -19.34 1.29
N ASN A 87 -6.52 -19.41 0.20
CA ASN A 87 -6.12 -20.08 -1.03
C ASN A 87 -4.88 -19.41 -1.66
N LEU A 88 -4.85 -18.08 -1.74
CA LEU A 88 -3.73 -17.32 -2.30
C LEU A 88 -2.45 -17.47 -1.47
N VAL A 89 -2.57 -17.43 -0.13
CA VAL A 89 -1.43 -17.64 0.78
C VAL A 89 -0.89 -19.07 0.62
N ALA A 90 -1.77 -20.08 0.54
CA ALA A 90 -1.38 -21.47 0.36
C ALA A 90 -0.74 -21.74 -1.01
N ALA A 91 -1.19 -21.06 -2.07
CA ALA A 91 -0.60 -21.14 -3.40
C ALA A 91 0.83 -20.56 -3.48
N GLY A 92 1.26 -19.83 -2.46
CA GLY A 92 2.60 -19.27 -2.39
C GLY A 92 2.82 -18.20 -3.44
N VAL A 93 1.95 -17.18 -3.47
CA VAL A 93 2.08 -16.04 -4.39
C VAL A 93 3.50 -15.48 -4.31
N THR A 94 4.23 -15.63 -5.40
CA THR A 94 5.50 -14.96 -5.61
C THR A 94 5.23 -13.47 -5.78
N ILE A 95 5.74 -12.66 -4.85
CA ILE A 95 5.82 -11.22 -5.06
C ILE A 95 6.77 -11.02 -6.25
N GLU A 96 6.23 -10.57 -7.39
CA GLU A 96 7.06 -10.14 -8.53
C GLU A 96 7.86 -8.91 -8.08
N THR A 97 9.17 -9.11 -7.88
CA THR A 97 10.14 -8.04 -7.56
C THR A 97 10.88 -7.57 -8.79
#